data_AF-A0A9P8EYN8-F1
#
_entry.id   AF-A0A9P8EYN8-F1
#
_cell.length_a   1.000
_cell.length_b   1.000
_cell.length_c   1.000
_cell.angle_alpha   90.00
_cell.angle_beta   90.00
_cell.angle_gamma   90.00
#
_symmetry.space_group_name_H-M   'P 1'
#
loop_
_entity.id
_entity.type
_entity.pdbx_description
1 polymer ?
#
loop_
_entity_poly.entity_id
_entity_poly.type
_entity_poly.pdbx_seq_one_letter_code
_entity_poly.pdbx_strand_id
1 'polypeptide(L)'
;MLGVGTQLTERQVTPLRSIDKLLFQGSEPGTGTFLYYSLLKPSTKEDSTCTVQINISWPKRLNEDKVFSDNAPRPAAFKSRARDFAPCLKHVIDDIAEGTPVLEILLADWEPVPWTNSGYVTLAGDAAHPMTMFRGEAANH
;
A
#
# COMPACT_ATOMS: atom_id res chain seq x y z
N MET A 1 7.48 2.96 4.43
CA MET A 1 6.63 1.86 3.90
C MET A 1 6.82 1.82 2.39
N LEU A 2 6.61 0.68 1.74
CA LEU A 2 6.62 0.58 0.28
C LEU A 2 5.25 0.16 -0.23
N GLY A 3 4.87 0.65 -1.40
CA GLY A 3 3.60 0.31 -2.04
C GLY A 3 3.72 0.14 -3.55
N VAL A 4 2.85 -0.68 -4.11
CA VAL A 4 2.78 -0.94 -5.55
C VAL A 4 1.32 -1.07 -5.98
N GLY A 5 0.98 -0.43 -7.09
CA GLY A 5 -0.23 -0.70 -7.85
C GLY A 5 0.14 -1.56 -9.05
N THR A 6 -0.54 -2.68 -9.26
CA THR A 6 -0.27 -3.57 -10.39
C THR A 6 -1.53 -4.23 -10.93
N GLN A 7 -1.44 -4.78 -12.14
CA GLN A 7 -2.50 -5.54 -12.78
C GLN A 7 -2.23 -7.03 -12.61
N LEU A 8 -3.24 -7.76 -12.13
CA LEU A 8 -3.21 -9.20 -11.97
C LEU A 8 -4.27 -9.85 -12.85
N THR A 9 -3.94 -11.03 -13.37
CA THR A 9 -4.94 -11.89 -14.02
C THR A 9 -5.91 -12.48 -12.99
N GLU A 10 -7.09 -12.92 -13.43
CA GLU A 10 -8.04 -13.63 -12.57
C GLU A 10 -7.41 -14.84 -11.85
N ARG A 11 -6.51 -15.56 -12.53
CA ARG A 11 -5.79 -16.68 -11.93
C ARG A 11 -4.89 -16.24 -10.76
N GLN A 12 -4.20 -15.11 -10.90
CA GLN A 12 -3.32 -14.57 -9.86
C GLN A 12 -4.11 -13.99 -8.68
N VAL A 13 -5.26 -13.37 -8.94
CA VAL A 13 -6.09 -12.74 -7.89
C VAL A 13 -6.96 -13.74 -7.13
N THR A 14 -7.34 -14.88 -7.75
CA THR A 14 -8.19 -15.92 -7.14
C THR A 14 -7.75 -16.35 -5.73
N PRO A 15 -6.48 -16.75 -5.49
CA PRO A 15 -6.05 -17.16 -4.15
C PRO A 15 -6.02 -16.00 -3.12
N LEU A 16 -5.96 -14.75 -3.57
CA LEU A 16 -6.08 -13.58 -2.68
C LEU A 16 -7.55 -13.37 -2.32
N ARG A 17 -8.45 -13.51 -3.30
CA ARG A 17 -9.90 -13.37 -3.12
C ARG A 17 -10.53 -14.47 -2.28
N SER A 18 -9.85 -15.60 -2.10
CA SER A 18 -10.28 -16.63 -1.13
C SER A 18 -10.00 -16.25 0.32
N ILE A 19 -9.09 -15.30 0.57
CA ILE A 19 -8.85 -14.74 1.92
C ILE A 19 -9.94 -13.70 2.21
N ASP A 20 -10.01 -12.65 1.38
CA ASP A 20 -11.08 -11.66 1.39
C ASP A 20 -11.34 -11.16 -0.04
N LYS A 21 -12.60 -10.92 -0.39
CA LYS A 21 -13.00 -10.54 -1.76
C LYS A 21 -12.50 -9.17 -2.20
N LEU A 22 -12.25 -8.26 -1.25
CA LEU A 22 -11.95 -6.85 -1.50
C LEU A 22 -10.64 -6.41 -0.85
N LEU A 23 -10.46 -6.70 0.44
CA LEU A 23 -9.39 -6.11 1.23
C LEU A 23 -9.03 -7.00 2.40
N PHE A 24 -7.74 -7.20 2.62
CA PHE A 24 -7.24 -7.81 3.84
C PHE A 24 -5.90 -7.23 4.24
N GLN A 25 -5.58 -7.43 5.51
CA GLN A 25 -4.30 -7.06 6.07
C GLN A 25 -3.81 -8.16 7.02
N GLY A 26 -2.50 -8.31 7.13
CA GLY A 26 -1.89 -9.32 7.97
C GLY A 26 -0.44 -9.02 8.27
N SER A 27 0.05 -9.62 9.35
CA SER A 27 1.45 -9.50 9.75
C SER A 27 2.11 -10.86 9.75
N GLU A 28 3.36 -10.91 9.30
CA GLU A 28 4.23 -12.04 9.59
C GLU A 28 4.80 -11.84 11.03
N PRO A 29 4.53 -12.76 11.98
CA PRO A 29 4.89 -12.56 13.38
C PRO A 29 6.39 -12.52 13.69
N GLY A 30 7.24 -13.26 12.96
CA GLY A 30 8.67 -13.37 13.23
C GLY A 30 9.50 -12.13 12.86
N THR A 31 9.05 -11.39 11.86
CA THR A 31 9.68 -10.19 11.30
C THR A 31 8.94 -8.92 11.68
N GLY A 32 7.65 -9.03 12.03
CA GLY A 32 6.76 -7.89 12.23
C GLY A 32 6.39 -7.20 10.91
N THR A 33 6.71 -7.79 9.76
CA THR A 33 6.36 -7.24 8.46
C THR A 33 4.86 -7.31 8.27
N PHE A 34 4.26 -6.16 7.98
CA PHE A 34 2.84 -6.00 7.75
C PHE A 34 2.58 -5.86 6.25
N LEU A 35 1.53 -6.54 5.78
CA LEU A 35 1.03 -6.48 4.41
C LEU A 35 -0.41 -6.00 4.42
N TYR A 36 -0.69 -5.05 3.53
CA TYR A 36 -2.02 -4.62 3.16
C TYR A 36 -2.24 -4.96 1.69
N TYR A 37 -3.42 -5.49 1.39
CA TYR A 37 -3.87 -5.78 0.04
C TYR A 37 -5.26 -5.18 -0.18
N SER A 38 -5.48 -4.55 -1.32
CA SER A 38 -6.82 -4.15 -1.78
C SER A 38 -7.02 -4.33 -3.28
N LEU A 39 -8.24 -4.70 -3.66
CA LEU A 39 -8.70 -4.67 -5.04
C LEU A 39 -9.20 -3.26 -5.38
N LEU A 40 -8.52 -2.55 -6.27
CA LEU A 40 -8.90 -1.20 -6.70
C LEU A 40 -9.91 -1.23 -7.86
N LYS A 41 -9.73 -2.16 -8.80
CA LYS A 41 -10.60 -2.33 -9.96
C LYS A 41 -10.76 -3.82 -10.25
N PRO A 42 -11.99 -4.38 -10.23
CA PRO A 42 -12.23 -5.75 -10.67
C PRO A 42 -12.10 -5.87 -12.19
N SER A 43 -11.92 -7.10 -12.67
CA SER A 43 -12.03 -7.40 -14.09
C SER A 43 -13.44 -7.13 -14.61
N THR A 44 -13.54 -6.91 -15.90
CA THR A 44 -14.80 -6.73 -16.63
C THR A 44 -14.82 -7.63 -17.86
N LYS A 45 -15.92 -7.61 -18.63
CA LYS A 45 -16.00 -8.35 -19.91
C LYS A 45 -15.00 -7.81 -20.95
N GLU A 46 -14.62 -6.55 -20.84
CA GLU A 46 -13.73 -5.85 -21.78
C GLU A 46 -12.26 -5.87 -21.32
N ASP A 47 -12.03 -6.00 -20.00
CA ASP A 47 -10.72 -6.00 -19.37
C ASP A 47 -10.60 -7.20 -18.42
N SER A 48 -9.81 -8.20 -18.82
CA SER A 48 -9.63 -9.44 -18.07
C SER A 48 -8.65 -9.31 -16.89
N THR A 49 -8.18 -8.09 -16.59
CA THR A 49 -7.25 -7.82 -15.50
C THR A 49 -7.93 -7.13 -14.32
N CYS A 50 -7.41 -7.40 -13.12
CA CYS A 50 -7.76 -6.73 -11.89
C CYS A 50 -6.64 -5.75 -11.51
N THR A 51 -6.98 -4.51 -11.19
CA THR A 51 -6.01 -3.59 -10.58
C THR A 51 -6.03 -3.77 -9.07
N VAL A 52 -4.86 -4.02 -8.49
CA VAL A 52 -4.69 -4.21 -7.05
C VAL A 52 -3.66 -3.25 -6.49
N GLN A 53 -3.76 -2.98 -5.19
CA GLN A 53 -2.76 -2.28 -4.41
C GLN A 53 -2.19 -3.22 -3.36
N ILE A 54 -0.87 -3.22 -3.22
CA ILE A 54 -0.16 -3.96 -2.19
C ILE A 54 0.78 -3.00 -1.48
N ASN A 55 0.67 -2.90 -0.16
CA ASN A 55 1.58 -2.12 0.67
C ASN A 55 2.27 -3.04 1.68
N ILE A 56 3.58 -2.86 1.86
CA ILE A 56 4.37 -3.55 2.87
C ILE A 56 5.04 -2.51 3.78
N SER A 57 4.78 -2.64 5.08
CA SER A 57 5.45 -1.88 6.14
C SER A 57 6.14 -2.82 7.12
N TRP A 58 7.09 -2.29 7.88
CA TRP A 58 7.86 -3.05 8.85
C TRP A 58 8.32 -2.13 9.99
N PRO A 59 8.63 -2.68 11.17
CA PRO A 59 9.18 -1.90 12.28
C PRO A 59 10.51 -1.28 11.86
N LYS A 60 10.61 0.04 11.95
CA LYS A 60 11.87 0.73 11.68
C LYS A 60 12.86 0.42 12.80
N ARG A 61 14.01 -0.14 12.46
CA ARG A 61 15.10 -0.37 13.42
C ARG A 61 16.08 0.80 13.34
N LEU A 62 16.36 1.39 14.50
CA LEU A 62 17.31 2.49 14.61
C LEU A 62 18.68 2.00 14.08
N ASN A 63 19.20 2.66 13.04
CA ASN A 63 20.50 2.41 12.38
C ASN A 63 20.58 1.31 11.30
N GLU A 64 19.52 0.57 10.99
CA GLU A 64 19.57 -0.50 9.97
C GLU A 64 18.81 -0.16 8.67
N ASP A 65 17.75 0.64 8.78
CA ASP A 65 16.91 0.95 7.62
C ASP A 65 17.44 2.16 6.83
N LYS A 66 18.06 1.88 5.67
CA LYS A 66 18.36 2.90 4.66
C LYS A 66 17.06 3.56 4.19
N VAL A 67 17.02 4.89 4.20
CA VAL A 67 16.04 5.65 3.41
C VAL A 67 16.28 5.31 1.94
N PHE A 68 15.23 4.94 1.19
CA PHE A 68 15.38 4.60 -0.22
C PHE A 68 15.56 5.87 -1.05
N SER A 69 16.78 6.43 -1.05
CA SER A 69 17.11 7.62 -1.83
C SER A 69 16.89 7.44 -3.34
N ASP A 70 17.01 6.20 -3.84
CA ASP A 70 16.82 5.84 -5.25
C ASP A 70 15.67 4.85 -5.45
N ASN A 71 15.09 4.85 -6.66
CA ASN A 71 14.01 3.95 -7.08
C ASN A 71 14.48 2.51 -7.35
N ALA A 72 15.70 2.31 -7.86
CA ALA A 72 16.26 1.01 -8.24
C ALA A 72 16.26 -0.06 -7.11
N PRO A 73 16.57 0.26 -5.83
CA PRO A 73 16.53 -0.73 -4.76
C PRO A 73 15.12 -1.12 -4.26
N ARG A 74 14.06 -0.37 -4.62
CA ARG A 74 12.73 -0.55 -4.01
C ARG A 74 12.04 -1.86 -4.40
N PRO A 75 12.02 -2.29 -5.68
CA PRO A 75 11.41 -3.57 -6.05
C PRO A 75 12.09 -4.76 -5.37
N ALA A 76 13.43 -4.77 -5.31
CA ALA A 76 14.18 -5.83 -4.62
C ALA A 76 13.87 -5.85 -3.13
N ALA A 77 13.80 -4.69 -2.48
CA ALA A 77 13.44 -4.57 -1.08
C ALA A 77 11.99 -5.01 -0.79
N PHE A 78 11.07 -4.74 -1.72
CA PHE A 78 9.67 -5.17 -1.65
C PHE A 78 9.56 -6.69 -1.71
N LYS A 79 10.19 -7.33 -2.71
CA LYS A 79 10.22 -8.80 -2.85
C LYS A 79 10.92 -9.48 -1.67
N SER A 80 12.06 -8.94 -1.22
CA SER A 80 12.79 -9.48 -0.07
C SER A 80 11.96 -9.50 1.22
N ARG A 81 11.07 -8.52 1.42
CA ARG A 81 10.21 -8.46 2.61
C ARG A 81 9.01 -9.39 2.52
N ALA A 82 8.62 -9.78 1.32
CA ALA A 82 7.54 -10.72 1.12
C ALA A 82 7.92 -12.19 1.31
N ARG A 83 9.23 -12.48 1.47
CA ARG A 83 9.80 -13.83 1.45
C ARG A 83 9.19 -14.80 2.46
N ASP A 84 8.76 -14.31 3.62
CA ASP A 84 8.27 -15.11 4.75
C ASP A 84 6.73 -15.13 4.83
N PHE A 85 6.01 -14.45 3.92
CA PHE A 85 4.56 -14.56 3.83
C PHE A 85 4.11 -15.92 3.26
N ALA A 86 2.83 -16.24 3.48
CA ALA A 86 2.19 -17.39 2.88
C ALA A 86 2.41 -17.43 1.35
N PRO A 87 2.57 -18.63 0.74
CA PRO A 87 2.96 -18.74 -0.67
C PRO A 87 2.08 -17.96 -1.64
N CYS A 88 0.77 -17.88 -1.40
CA CYS A 88 -0.14 -17.12 -2.27
C CYS A 88 0.16 -15.61 -2.28
N LEU A 89 0.57 -15.03 -1.16
CA LEU A 89 0.93 -13.61 -1.05
C LEU A 89 2.31 -13.36 -1.63
N LYS A 90 3.27 -14.23 -1.31
CA LYS A 90 4.64 -14.17 -1.81
C LYS A 90 4.69 -14.25 -3.34
N HIS A 91 4.00 -15.22 -3.94
CA HIS A 91 4.03 -15.41 -5.40
C HIS A 91 3.52 -14.18 -6.16
N VAL A 92 2.45 -13.55 -5.69
CA VAL A 92 1.91 -12.34 -6.32
C VAL A 92 2.92 -11.19 -6.31
N ILE A 93 3.73 -11.08 -5.27
CA ILE A 93 4.77 -10.06 -5.15
C ILE A 93 6.00 -10.41 -5.99
N ASP A 94 6.39 -11.67 -6.02
CA ASP A 94 7.49 -12.17 -6.86
C ASP A 94 7.19 -12.00 -8.36
N ASP A 95 5.93 -12.18 -8.75
CA ASP A 95 5.43 -12.09 -10.14
C ASP A 95 5.22 -10.64 -10.63
N ILE A 96 5.42 -9.63 -9.78
CA ILE A 96 5.35 -8.22 -10.21
C ILE A 96 6.36 -8.00 -11.34
N ALA A 97 5.82 -7.54 -12.48
CA ALA A 97 6.58 -7.29 -13.69
C ALA A 97 7.76 -6.34 -13.43
N GLU A 98 8.90 -6.65 -14.04
CA GLU A 98 10.07 -5.81 -13.94
C GLU A 98 9.77 -4.40 -14.48
N GLY A 99 10.31 -3.37 -13.82
CA GLY A 99 10.02 -1.97 -14.14
C GLY A 99 8.72 -1.42 -13.55
N THR A 100 7.87 -2.24 -12.92
CA THR A 100 6.69 -1.74 -12.18
C THR A 100 7.15 -0.78 -11.07
N PRO A 101 6.67 0.48 -11.05
CA PRO A 101 7.09 1.43 -10.04
C PRO A 101 6.67 0.99 -8.63
N VAL A 102 7.66 0.81 -7.75
CA VAL A 102 7.43 0.65 -6.31
C VAL A 102 7.69 1.99 -5.64
N LEU A 103 6.67 2.51 -4.97
CA LEU A 103 6.68 3.81 -4.34
C LEU A 103 7.07 3.69 -2.87
N GLU A 104 7.92 4.59 -2.41
CA GLU A 104 8.06 4.83 -0.98
C GLU A 104 6.88 5.67 -0.50
N ILE A 105 6.12 5.10 0.43
CA ILE A 105 5.04 5.80 1.11
C ILE A 105 5.62 6.30 2.43
N LEU A 106 5.88 7.61 2.45
CA LEU A 106 6.30 8.34 3.62
C LEU A 106 5.06 8.59 4.48
N LEU A 107 5.13 8.13 5.72
CA LEU A 107 4.14 8.48 6.72
C LEU A 107 4.52 9.85 7.25
N ALA A 108 3.68 10.85 7.00
CA ALA A 108 3.85 12.19 7.52
C ALA A 108 2.51 12.62 8.11
N ASP A 109 2.55 13.00 9.39
CA ASP A 109 1.42 13.69 10.00
C ASP A 109 1.58 15.19 9.71
N TRP A 110 0.50 15.82 9.29
CA TRP A 110 0.44 17.26 9.14
C TRP A 110 -0.27 17.85 10.37
N GLU A 111 0.38 18.78 11.04
CA GLU A 111 -0.22 19.49 12.15
C GLU A 111 -1.21 20.54 11.61
N PRO A 112 -2.50 20.49 11.97
CA PRO A 112 -3.47 21.45 11.46
C PRO A 112 -3.07 22.88 11.81
N VAL A 113 -3.03 23.75 10.80
CA VAL A 113 -2.80 25.19 11.02
C VAL A 113 -4.15 25.86 11.22
N PRO A 114 -4.34 26.70 12.26
CA PRO A 114 -5.57 27.45 12.42
C PRO A 114 -5.91 28.23 11.16
N TRP A 115 -7.04 27.90 10.54
CA TRP A 115 -7.49 28.52 9.31
C TRP A 115 -8.90 29.07 9.48
N THR A 116 -9.08 30.35 9.13
CA THR A 116 -10.37 31.03 9.17
C THR A 116 -10.89 31.24 7.76
N ASN A 117 -12.06 30.68 7.47
CA ASN A 117 -12.91 31.06 6.35
C ASN A 117 -13.30 32.54 6.55
N SER A 118 -12.77 33.43 5.71
CA SER A 118 -13.12 34.86 5.73
C SER A 118 -13.46 35.39 4.34
N GLY A 119 -13.89 34.51 3.42
CA GLY A 119 -14.16 34.84 2.03
C GLY A 119 -14.80 33.68 1.26
N TYR A 120 -14.69 33.69 -0.06
CA TYR A 120 -15.32 32.69 -0.95
C TYR A 120 -14.58 31.36 -1.10
N VAL A 121 -13.45 31.18 -0.41
CA VAL A 121 -12.60 29.98 -0.50
C VAL A 121 -12.64 29.24 0.84
N THR A 122 -12.79 27.92 0.78
CA THR A 122 -12.76 27.03 1.95
C THR A 122 -11.78 25.87 1.78
N LEU A 123 -11.23 25.39 2.90
CA LEU A 123 -10.52 24.12 2.96
C LEU A 123 -11.50 22.99 3.31
N ALA A 124 -11.23 21.78 2.83
CA ALA A 124 -11.97 20.57 3.16
C ALA A 124 -11.05 19.34 3.07
N GLY A 125 -11.42 18.25 3.75
CA GLY A 125 -10.68 16.99 3.75
C GLY A 125 -9.26 17.15 4.33
N ASP A 126 -8.30 16.45 3.75
CA ASP A 126 -6.89 16.47 4.19
C ASP A 126 -6.25 17.87 4.17
N ALA A 127 -6.80 18.82 3.40
CA ALA A 127 -6.32 20.20 3.42
C ALA A 127 -6.76 20.96 4.69
N ALA A 128 -7.85 20.56 5.33
CA ALA A 128 -8.40 21.22 6.52
C ALA A 128 -8.08 20.45 7.82
N HIS A 129 -8.17 19.12 7.78
CA HIS A 129 -8.06 18.27 8.96
C HIS A 129 -7.45 16.90 8.59
N PRO A 130 -6.17 16.88 8.18
CA PRO A 130 -5.49 15.63 7.86
C PRO A 130 -5.44 14.75 9.12
N MET A 131 -5.82 13.49 8.94
CA MET A 131 -5.86 12.52 10.03
C MET A 131 -4.63 11.64 10.00
N THR A 132 -4.20 11.21 11.19
CA THR A 132 -3.15 10.19 11.30
C THR A 132 -3.58 8.94 10.53
N MET A 133 -2.75 8.53 9.57
CA MET A 133 -3.07 7.53 8.56
C MET A 133 -3.36 6.11 9.07
N PHE A 134 -3.13 5.85 10.35
CA PHE A 134 -3.42 4.56 10.99
C PHE A 134 -4.91 4.36 11.33
N ARG A 135 -5.74 5.42 11.28
CA ARG A 135 -7.17 5.30 11.62
C ARG A 135 -8.02 4.73 10.47
N GLY A 136 -7.63 4.92 9.21
CA GLY A 136 -8.41 4.45 8.06
C GLY A 136 -9.71 5.24 7.78
N GLU A 137 -9.89 6.40 8.43
CA GLU A 137 -11.13 7.19 8.41
C GLU A 137 -11.00 8.51 7.61
N ALA A 138 -9.93 8.68 6.84
CA ALA A 138 -9.62 9.97 6.19
C ALA A 138 -10.74 10.46 5.26
N ALA A 139 -11.42 9.56 4.54
CA ALA A 139 -12.52 9.91 3.65
C ALA A 139 -13.88 10.09 4.36
N ASN A 140 -13.98 9.69 5.63
CA ASN A 140 -15.20 9.86 6.43
C ASN A 140 -15.29 11.23 7.11
N HIS A 141 -14.18 11.98 7.11
CA HIS A 141 -14.05 13.32 7.68
C HIS A 141 -14.06 14.38 6.58
#